data_AF-A0A0V0W1L1-F1
#
_entry.id   AF-A0A0V0W1L1-F1
#
_cell.length_a   1.000
_cell.length_b   1.000
_cell.length_c   1.000
_cell.angle_alpha   90.00
_cell.angle_beta   90.00
_cell.angle_gamma   90.00
#
_symmetry.space_group_name_H-M   'P 1'
#
loop_
_entity.id
_entity.type
_entity.pdbx_description
1 polymer ?
#
loop_
_entity_poly.entity_id
_entity_poly.type
_entity_poly.pdbx_seq_one_letter_code
_entity_poly.pdbx_strand_id
1 'polypeptide(L)' 'MPFGLCNAPATFQRLMETFLRGLVGSDCLVYLDDVIVFGKTVEEHTARLREVFRRLREVVLKV' A
#
# COMPACT_ATOMS: atom_id res chain seq x y z
N MET A 1 13.45 0.07 8.68
CA MET A 1 13.83 1.50 8.61
C MET A 1 13.30 2.17 9.87
N PRO A 2 14.10 2.93 10.64
CA PRO A 2 13.59 3.59 11.86
C PRO A 2 12.69 4.77 11.49
N PHE A 3 11.54 4.89 12.16
CA PHE A 3 10.67 6.07 12.07
C PHE A 3 11.42 7.31 12.61
N GLY A 4 11.36 8.44 11.89
CA GLY A 4 11.97 9.71 12.30
C GLY A 4 13.23 10.16 11.53
N LEU A 5 13.71 9.37 10.56
CA LEU A 5 14.72 9.83 9.58
C LEU A 5 14.05 10.69 8.51
N CYS A 6 14.61 11.86 8.20
CA CYS A 6 14.06 12.83 7.24
C CYS A 6 13.73 12.22 5.86
N ASN A 7 14.45 11.16 5.45
CA ASN A 7 14.28 10.46 4.17
C ASN A 7 13.56 9.09 4.30
N ALA A 8 13.13 8.71 5.50
CA ALA A 8 12.38 7.48 5.72
C ALA A 8 11.03 7.46 4.98
N PRO A 9 10.24 8.55 4.97
CA PRO A 9 8.95 8.55 4.28
C PRO A 9 9.11 8.39 2.76
N ALA A 10 10.09 9.06 2.16
CA ALA A 10 10.34 8.95 0.72
C ALA A 10 10.76 7.53 0.30
N THR A 11 11.53 6.85 1.14
CA THR A 11 11.97 5.47 0.87
C THR A 11 10.82 4.48 1.07
N PHE A 12 10.03 4.66 2.13
CA PHE A 12 8.85 3.84 2.39
C PHE A 12 7.79 4.01 1.31
N GLN A 13 7.54 5.24 0.86
CA GLN A 13 6.62 5.52 -0.24
C GLN A 13 7.05 4.83 -1.54
N ARG A 14 8.33 4.93 -1.95
CA ARG A 14 8.83 4.26 -3.17
C ARG A 14 8.69 2.73 -3.09
N LEU A 15 8.91 2.20 -1.89
CA LEU A 15 8.77 0.78 -1.61
C LEU A 15 7.29 0.35 -1.71
N MET A 16 6.37 1.11 -1.11
CA MET A 16 4.92 0.88 -1.22
C MET A 16 4.38 1.04 -2.64
N GLU A 17 4.84 2.06 -3.39
CA GLU A 17 4.50 2.23 -4.81
C GLU A 17 4.97 1.06 -5.68
N THR A 18 6.13 0.47 -5.35
CA THR A 18 6.66 -0.71 -6.06
C THR A 18 5.80 -1.94 -5.81
N PHE A 19 5.33 -2.14 -4.58
CA PHE A 19 4.53 -3.32 -4.21
C PHE A 19 3.07 -3.23 -4.64
N LEU A 20 2.50 -2.04 -4.56
CA LEU A 20 1.15 -1.75 -5.01
C LEU A 20 1.12 -1.35 -6.48
N ARG A 21 2.21 -1.56 -7.22
CA ARG A 21 2.29 -1.26 -8.65
C ARG A 21 1.15 -1.94 -9.41
N GLY A 22 0.38 -1.14 -10.15
CA GLY A 22 -0.82 -1.57 -10.88
C GLY A 22 -2.12 -1.52 -10.08
N LEU A 23 -2.06 -1.24 -8.77
CA LEU A 23 -3.22 -0.93 -7.92
C LEU A 23 -3.24 0.57 -7.54
N VAL A 24 -2.07 1.22 -7.50
CA VAL A 24 -1.94 2.65 -7.24
C VAL A 24 -2.62 3.46 -8.35
N GLY A 25 -3.60 4.27 -7.98
CA GLY A 25 -4.37 5.14 -8.87
C GLY A 25 -5.70 4.54 -9.35
N SER A 26 -5.86 3.22 -9.31
CA SER A 26 -7.12 2.53 -9.65
C SER A 26 -7.91 2.10 -8.42
N ASP A 27 -7.23 1.41 -7.49
CA ASP A 27 -7.85 0.71 -6.37
C ASP A 27 -7.39 1.23 -5.02
N CYS A 28 -6.18 1.81 -4.98
CA CYS A 28 -5.61 2.42 -3.79
C CYS A 28 -4.75 3.65 -4.11
N LEU A 29 -4.51 4.49 -3.12
CA LEU A 29 -3.60 5.62 -3.14
C LEU A 29 -2.60 5.47 -2.00
N VAL A 30 -1.33 5.75 -2.25
CA VAL A 30 -0.27 5.70 -1.25
C VAL A 30 0.13 7.13 -0.94
N TYR A 31 0.18 7.49 0.34
CA TYR A 31 0.61 8.80 0.79
C TYR A 31 1.49 8.67 2.04
N LEU A 32 2.78 8.95 1.89
CA LEU A 32 3.79 8.76 2.94
C LEU A 32 3.73 7.34 3.52
N ASP A 33 3.21 7.21 4.74
CA ASP A 33 3.11 5.95 5.48
C ASP A 33 1.72 5.30 5.39
N ASP A 34 0.73 5.97 4.78
CA ASP A 34 -0.66 5.53 4.71
C ASP A 34 -1.01 4.97 3.32
N VAL A 35 -1.83 3.90 3.31
CA VAL A 35 -2.44 3.34 2.10
C VAL A 35 -3.95 3.52 2.19
N ILE A 36 -4.50 4.32 1.30
CA ILE A 36 -5.92 4.63 1.21
C ILE A 36 -6.54 3.75 0.13
N VAL A 37 -7.47 2.87 0.51
CA VAL A 37 -8.24 2.04 -0.44
C VAL A 37 -9.62 2.66 -0.64
N PHE A 38 -10.11 2.77 -1.87
CA PHE A 38 -11.41 3.37 -2.15
C PHE A 38 -12.28 2.45 -3.00
N GLY A 39 -13.61 2.52 -2.83
CA GLY A 39 -14.60 1.70 -3.53
C GLY A 39 -15.96 2.38 -3.54
N LYS A 40 -16.75 2.14 -4.59
CA LYS A 40 -18.12 2.69 -4.70
C LYS A 40 -19.12 1.90 -3.87
N THR A 41 -18.87 0.60 -3.68
CA THR A 41 -19.64 -0.26 -2.77
C THR A 41 -18.74 -0.92 -1.74
N VAL A 42 -19.35 -1.45 -0.68
CA VAL A 42 -18.63 -2.14 0.41
C VAL A 42 -17.96 -3.41 -0.11
N GLU A 43 -18.60 -4.12 -1.04
CA GLU A 43 -18.10 -5.35 -1.64
C GLU A 43 -16.86 -5.06 -2.50
N GLU A 44 -16.92 -4.02 -3.33
CA GLU A 44 -15.80 -3.56 -4.15
C GLU A 44 -14.63 -3.11 -3.27
N HIS A 45 -14.91 -2.30 -2.25
CA HIS A 45 -13.89 -1.86 -1.29
C HIS A 45 -13.24 -3.05 -0.57
N THR A 46 -14.04 -4.02 -0.12
CA THR A 46 -13.52 -5.22 0.56
C THR A 46 -12.67 -6.08 -0.38
N ALA A 47 -13.05 -6.22 -1.65
CA ALA A 47 -12.28 -6.95 -2.64
C ALA A 47 -10.91 -6.28 -2.90
N ARG A 48 -10.90 -4.95 -3.08
CA ARG A 48 -9.67 -4.16 -3.24
C ARG A 48 -8.78 -4.25 -2.01
N LEU A 49 -9.37 -4.15 -0.82
CA LEU A 49 -8.64 -4.24 0.45
C LEU A 49 -7.96 -5.60 0.61
N ARG A 50 -8.63 -6.70 0.23
CA ARG A 50 -8.01 -8.04 0.23
C ARG A 50 -6.83 -8.13 -0.71
N GLU A 51 -6.93 -7.56 -1.91
CA GLU A 51 -5.83 -7.58 -2.88
C GLU A 51 -4.63 -6.77 -2.39
N VAL A 52 -4.86 -5.59 -1.80
CA VAL A 52 -3.82 -4.78 -1.15
C VAL A 52 -3.14 -5.56 -0.03
N PHE A 53 -3.90 -6.20 0.87
CA PHE A 53 -3.33 -7.02 1.93
C PHE A 53 -2.58 -8.25 1.42
N ARG A 54 -3.06 -8.89 0.34
CA ARG A 54 -2.36 -10.02 -0.29
C ARG A 54 -0.97 -9.60 -0.75
N ARG A 55 -0.88 -8.47 -1.45
CA ARG A 55 0.39 -7.91 -1.94
C ARG A 55 1.32 -7.50 -0.80
N LEU A 56 0.79 -6.88 0.25
CA LEU A 56 1.57 -6.53 1.44
C LEU A 56 2.13 -7.77 2.14
N ARG A 57 1.37 -8.88 2.21
CA ARG A 57 1.87 -10.14 2.80
C ARG A 57 3.01 -10.76 2.01
N GLU A 58 2.97 -10.73 0.67
CA GLU A 58 4.05 -11.26 -0.18
C GLU A 58 5.40 -10.56 0.04
N VAL A 59 5.36 -9.36 0.61
CA VAL A 59 6.48 -8.46 0.79
C VAL A 59 7.00 -8.47 2.22
N VAL A 60 6.08 -8.35 3.17
CA VAL A 60 6.40 -8.22 4.61
C VAL A 60 6.73 -9.58 5.22
N LEU A 61 6.40 -10.70 4.55
CA LEU A 61 6.78 -12.06 4.96
C LEU A 61 7.79 -12.67 3.98
N LYS A 62 9.06 -12.35 4.19
CA LYS A 62 10.08 -13.39 4.24
C LYS A 62 10.59 -13.43 5.68
N VAL A 63 10.05 -14.38 6.45
CA VAL A 63 10.70 -14.89 7.66
C VAL A 63 11.94 -15.64 7.24
#